data_AF-A0A9D5S0C2-F1
#
_entry.id   AF-A0A9D5S0C2-F1
#
_cell.length_a   1.000
_cell.length_b   1.000
_cell.length_c   1.000
_cell.angle_alpha   90.00
_cell.angle_beta   90.00
_cell.angle_gamma   90.00
#
_symmetry.space_group_name_H-M   'P 1'
#
loop_
_entity.id
_entity.type
_entity.pdbx_description
1 polymer ?
#
loop_
_entity_poly.entity_id
_entity_poly.type
_entity_poly.pdbx_seq_one_letter_code
_entity_poly.pdbx_strand_id
1 'polypeptide(L)'
;MLNKDSKGIKIFIPNFYNIVKIKLDNEKYEFKPYFSLTDEERKKYKDAKDDTITFHKQKLAGFSLGNVFDIKDTTIPMDTIDAELNPIINDKRAEDIMDCFIKTIYNDGFNIEFKELEGGIKGYCDHSNHTIVVRKGLGSLMQMKVLIHEYAHALAHKHLENNNRDYQEHRNQYETEAESIAYVVSKYLNMNPSDYSLSYLYAWSKEKDFKEIDDSLNTIVNYSKKIINNFEKFYDREYGLYSEKNSLNCM
;
A
#
# COMPACT_ATOMS: atom_id res chain seq x y z
N MET A 1 21.68 16.97 1.53
CA MET A 1 21.35 18.21 2.28
C MET A 1 20.38 19.03 1.43
N LEU A 2 19.48 19.81 2.06
CA LEU A 2 18.56 20.70 1.36
C LEU A 2 19.24 22.03 1.01
N ASN A 3 18.90 22.58 -0.14
CA ASN A 3 19.36 23.92 -0.54
C ASN A 3 18.69 25.00 0.35
N LYS A 4 19.36 26.14 0.54
CA LYS A 4 18.94 27.19 1.48
C LYS A 4 17.58 27.84 1.15
N ASP A 5 17.10 27.68 -0.08
CA ASP A 5 15.85 28.29 -0.60
C ASP A 5 14.78 27.24 -0.99
N SER A 6 14.95 25.98 -0.58
CA SER A 6 14.04 24.88 -0.95
C SER A 6 12.63 25.09 -0.41
N LYS A 7 11.64 25.05 -1.30
CA LYS A 7 10.22 25.14 -0.92
C LYS A 7 9.65 23.74 -0.75
N GLY A 8 9.09 23.46 0.43
CA GLY A 8 8.40 22.20 0.68
C GLY A 8 7.21 22.02 -0.25
N ILE A 9 7.18 20.88 -0.95
CA ILE A 9 6.05 20.38 -1.71
C ILE A 9 5.11 19.70 -0.72
N LYS A 10 3.87 20.19 -0.62
CA LYS A 10 2.87 19.55 0.23
C LYS A 10 2.49 18.19 -0.34
N ILE A 11 2.14 17.22 0.49
CA ILE A 11 1.73 15.89 0.05
C ILE A 11 0.66 15.31 0.97
N PHE A 12 -0.18 14.41 0.47
CA PHE A 12 -1.10 13.66 1.33
C PHE A 12 -0.41 12.40 1.85
N ILE A 13 -0.29 12.28 3.17
CA ILE A 13 0.29 11.12 3.86
C ILE A 13 -0.83 10.27 4.43
N PRO A 14 -0.90 8.96 4.12
CA PRO A 14 -1.88 8.07 4.72
C PRO A 14 -1.57 7.87 6.21
N ASN A 15 -2.60 8.04 7.02
CA ASN A 15 -2.59 7.83 8.46
C ASN A 15 -3.31 6.55 8.81
N PHE A 16 -2.64 5.71 9.60
CA PHE A 16 -3.20 4.49 10.14
C PHE A 16 -3.37 4.62 11.64
N TYR A 17 -4.42 4.00 12.19
CA TYR A 17 -4.54 3.81 13.62
C TYR A 17 -4.52 2.32 13.94
N ASN A 18 -3.97 2.00 15.11
CA ASN A 18 -3.92 0.63 15.60
C ASN A 18 -5.27 0.26 16.20
N ILE A 19 -5.75 -0.94 15.88
CA ILE A 19 -6.78 -1.67 16.60
C ILE A 19 -6.08 -2.60 17.58
N VAL A 20 -6.57 -2.61 18.82
CA VAL A 20 -6.12 -3.57 19.84
C VAL A 20 -7.20 -4.62 20.08
N LYS A 21 -6.76 -5.82 20.47
CA LYS A 21 -7.56 -6.96 20.90
C LYS A 21 -7.50 -7.03 22.42
N ILE A 22 -8.65 -6.95 23.09
CA ILE A 22 -8.79 -7.03 24.54
C ILE A 22 -9.42 -8.38 24.89
N LYS A 23 -8.75 -9.16 25.74
CA LYS A 23 -9.24 -10.44 26.26
C LYS A 23 -10.20 -10.18 27.41
N LEU A 24 -11.46 -10.59 27.26
CA LEU A 24 -12.49 -10.45 28.29
C LEU A 24 -12.48 -11.68 29.20
N ASP A 25 -13.07 -12.80 28.76
CA ASP A 25 -13.12 -14.11 29.41
C ASP A 25 -13.56 -15.18 28.38
N ASN A 26 -13.18 -16.46 28.58
CA ASN A 26 -13.61 -17.61 27.75
C ASN A 26 -13.49 -17.36 26.22
N GLU A 27 -12.30 -16.98 25.75
CA GLU A 27 -12.00 -16.72 24.33
C GLU A 27 -12.83 -15.61 23.67
N LYS A 28 -13.55 -14.80 24.47
CA LYS A 28 -14.20 -13.58 23.97
C LYS A 28 -13.23 -12.43 23.90
N TYR A 29 -13.25 -11.75 22.77
CA TYR A 29 -12.40 -10.60 22.48
C TYR A 29 -13.23 -9.37 22.14
N GLU A 30 -12.78 -8.22 22.64
CA GLU A 30 -13.26 -6.90 22.24
C GLU A 30 -12.19 -6.19 21.40
N PHE A 31 -12.60 -5.47 20.37
CA PHE A 31 -11.70 -4.71 19.51
C PHE A 31 -11.95 -3.21 19.65
N LYS A 32 -10.93 -2.46 20.03
CA LYS A 32 -11.00 -1.00 20.18
C LYS A 32 -9.87 -0.31 19.42
N PRO A 33 -10.08 0.92 18.92
CA PRO A 33 -8.97 1.77 18.52
C PRO A 33 -8.04 2.07 19.69
N TYR A 34 -6.72 2.04 19.48
CA TYR A 34 -5.74 2.34 20.53
C TYR A 34 -5.96 3.72 21.17
N PHE A 35 -6.42 4.71 20.40
CA PHE A 35 -6.68 6.06 20.90
C PHE A 35 -7.90 6.13 21.85
N SER A 36 -8.81 5.14 21.83
CA SER A 36 -9.96 5.09 22.73
C SER A 36 -9.70 4.32 24.02
N LEU A 37 -8.48 3.81 24.24
CA LEU A 37 -8.11 3.14 25.48
C LEU A 37 -8.03 4.13 26.65
N THR A 38 -8.48 3.67 27.82
CA THR A 38 -8.24 4.31 29.11
C THR A 38 -6.75 4.26 29.50
N ASP A 39 -6.36 5.04 30.50
CA ASP A 39 -4.96 5.06 30.95
C ASP A 39 -4.51 3.75 31.59
N GLU A 40 -5.43 3.02 32.24
CA GLU A 40 -5.18 1.68 32.76
C GLU A 40 -4.98 0.66 31.63
N GLU A 41 -5.87 0.65 30.63
CA GLU A 41 -5.73 -0.21 29.44
C GLU A 41 -4.43 0.10 28.67
N ARG A 42 -4.05 1.39 28.56
CA ARG A 42 -2.77 1.78 27.93
C ARG A 42 -1.55 1.30 28.71
N LYS A 43 -1.61 1.23 30.04
CA LYS A 43 -0.52 0.64 30.85
C LYS A 43 -0.38 -0.85 30.55
N LYS A 44 -1.50 -1.58 30.51
CA LYS A 44 -1.51 -3.02 30.17
C LYS A 44 -0.96 -3.29 28.78
N TYR A 45 -1.41 -2.54 27.76
CA TYR A 45 -0.88 -2.67 26.39
C TYR A 45 0.64 -2.44 26.28
N LYS A 46 1.22 -1.61 27.16
CA LYS A 46 2.67 -1.32 27.17
C LYS A 46 3.47 -2.31 28.01
N ASP A 47 2.83 -3.11 28.85
CA ASP A 47 3.49 -4.12 29.66
C ASP A 47 3.69 -5.39 28.84
N ALA A 48 4.94 -5.70 28.49
CA ALA A 48 5.27 -6.88 27.70
C ALA A 48 4.94 -8.21 28.40
N LYS A 49 4.64 -8.18 29.71
CA LYS A 49 4.24 -9.36 30.50
C LYS A 49 2.73 -9.56 30.56
N ASP A 50 1.94 -8.59 30.10
CA ASP A 50 0.48 -8.62 30.12
C ASP A 50 -0.07 -8.91 28.70
N ASP A 51 -0.73 -10.06 28.53
CA ASP A 51 -1.33 -10.50 27.26
C ASP A 51 -2.81 -10.09 27.11
N THR A 52 -3.36 -9.33 28.06
CA THR A 52 -4.78 -8.97 28.07
C THR A 52 -5.14 -7.99 26.97
N ILE A 53 -4.22 -7.09 26.59
CA ILE A 53 -4.43 -6.10 25.52
C ILE A 53 -3.27 -6.16 24.55
N THR A 54 -3.52 -6.70 23.37
CA THR A 54 -2.49 -6.92 22.35
C THR A 54 -2.82 -6.19 21.05
N PHE A 55 -1.81 -5.93 20.24
CA PHE A 55 -2.02 -5.39 18.89
C PHE A 55 -2.83 -6.39 18.05
N HIS A 56 -3.85 -5.91 17.34
CA HIS A 56 -4.60 -6.73 16.41
C HIS A 56 -4.21 -6.44 14.96
N LYS A 57 -4.48 -5.21 14.50
CA LYS A 57 -4.17 -4.77 13.13
C LYS A 57 -4.17 -3.26 13.02
N GLN A 58 -3.71 -2.74 11.88
CA GLN A 58 -3.86 -1.33 11.53
C GLN A 58 -5.11 -1.11 10.69
N LYS A 59 -5.66 0.10 10.72
CA LYS A 59 -6.75 0.52 9.84
C LYS A 59 -6.47 1.90 9.27
N LEU A 60 -6.72 2.06 7.97
CA LEU A 60 -6.56 3.35 7.28
C LEU A 60 -7.61 4.34 7.80
N ALA A 61 -7.14 5.43 8.42
CA ALA A 61 -7.98 6.50 8.96
C ALA A 61 -8.37 7.52 7.88
N GLY A 62 -7.41 7.88 7.03
CA GLY A 62 -7.50 8.96 6.06
C GLY A 62 -6.12 9.51 5.73
N PHE A 63 -6.04 10.75 5.27
CA PHE A 63 -4.80 11.42 4.86
C PHE A 63 -4.53 12.71 5.65
N SER A 64 -3.27 13.05 5.88
CA SER A 64 -2.81 14.33 6.45
C SER A 64 -1.88 15.03 5.47
N LEU A 65 -1.67 16.34 5.64
CA LEU A 65 -0.79 17.10 4.76
C LEU A 65 0.64 17.13 5.32
N GLY A 66 1.57 16.47 4.63
CA GLY A 66 3.01 16.49 4.91
C GLY A 66 3.79 17.41 3.97
N ASN A 67 5.12 17.43 4.12
CA ASN A 67 6.05 18.12 3.22
C ASN A 67 7.10 17.14 2.69
N VAL A 68 7.39 17.20 1.40
CA VAL A 68 8.58 16.62 0.75
C VAL A 68 9.32 17.72 -0.01
N PHE A 69 10.51 17.45 -0.51
CA PHE A 69 11.31 18.41 -1.27
C PHE A 69 11.63 17.84 -2.65
N ASP A 70 11.74 18.71 -3.65
CA ASP A 70 12.15 18.28 -4.99
C ASP A 70 13.58 17.75 -4.94
N ILE A 71 13.90 16.81 -5.82
CA ILE A 71 15.23 16.26 -5.92
C ILE A 71 16.28 17.30 -6.30
N LYS A 72 15.90 18.28 -7.12
CA LYS A 72 16.72 19.44 -7.52
C LYS A 72 17.04 20.35 -6.34
N ASP A 73 16.23 20.27 -5.30
CA ASP A 73 16.41 20.98 -4.03
C ASP A 73 17.31 20.19 -3.06
N THR A 74 17.78 19.02 -3.46
CA THR A 74 18.71 18.18 -2.70
C THR A 74 20.07 18.07 -3.39
N THR A 75 21.10 17.76 -2.61
CA THR A 75 22.45 17.47 -3.11
C THR A 75 22.67 15.98 -3.45
N ILE A 76 21.60 15.21 -3.69
CA ILE A 76 21.68 13.76 -3.91
C ILE A 76 22.03 13.48 -5.38
N PRO A 77 23.06 12.65 -5.68
CA PRO A 77 23.40 12.27 -7.05
C PRO A 77 22.29 11.46 -7.75
N MET A 78 22.05 11.70 -9.04
CA MET A 78 21.00 11.00 -9.81
C MET A 78 21.17 9.48 -9.83
N ASP A 79 22.40 8.97 -9.90
CA ASP A 79 22.66 7.53 -9.89
C ASP A 79 22.25 6.88 -8.56
N THR A 80 22.36 7.61 -7.45
CA THR A 80 21.88 7.15 -6.13
C THR A 80 20.37 7.02 -6.13
N ILE A 81 19.70 7.97 -6.77
CA ILE A 81 18.24 8.03 -6.86
C ILE A 81 17.72 6.91 -7.76
N ASP A 82 18.35 6.70 -8.93
CA ASP A 82 17.95 5.65 -9.85
C ASP A 82 18.12 4.25 -9.23
N ALA A 83 19.18 4.06 -8.43
CA ALA A 83 19.39 2.83 -7.65
C ALA A 83 18.34 2.65 -6.55
N GLU A 84 17.91 3.72 -5.87
CA GLU A 84 16.85 3.71 -4.86
C GLU A 84 15.44 3.52 -5.44
N LEU A 85 15.18 4.02 -6.66
CA LEU A 85 13.90 3.89 -7.35
C LEU A 85 13.75 2.56 -8.11
N ASN A 86 14.86 1.90 -8.44
CA ASN A 86 14.90 0.60 -9.13
C ASN A 86 15.71 -0.46 -8.37
N PRO A 87 15.44 -0.70 -7.09
CA PRO A 87 16.20 -1.66 -6.32
C PRO A 87 15.94 -3.08 -6.83
N ILE A 88 17.01 -3.83 -7.07
CA ILE A 88 16.94 -5.30 -7.15
C ILE A 88 17.10 -5.82 -5.72
N ILE A 89 16.08 -5.57 -4.89
CA ILE A 89 16.04 -6.03 -3.51
C ILE A 89 15.07 -7.20 -3.43
N ASN A 90 15.58 -8.33 -2.96
CA ASN A 90 14.76 -9.44 -2.51
C ASN A 90 14.37 -9.16 -1.07
N ASP A 91 13.07 -8.99 -0.85
CA ASP A 91 12.48 -8.74 0.46
C ASP A 91 11.71 -9.97 0.91
N LYS A 92 12.14 -10.56 2.04
CA LYS A 92 11.54 -11.78 2.56
C LYS A 92 10.05 -11.61 2.86
N ARG A 93 9.63 -10.43 3.34
CA ARG A 93 8.21 -10.16 3.61
C ARG A 93 7.42 -10.14 2.31
N ALA A 94 7.96 -9.56 1.24
CA ALA A 94 7.38 -9.58 -0.10
C ALA A 94 7.24 -10.99 -0.66
N GLU A 95 8.26 -11.82 -0.49
CA GLU A 95 8.22 -13.24 -0.87
C GLU A 95 7.16 -14.00 -0.09
N ASP A 96 7.14 -13.85 1.24
CA ASP A 96 6.22 -14.55 2.12
C ASP A 96 4.76 -14.26 1.74
N ILE A 97 4.40 -12.99 1.48
CA ILE A 97 2.99 -12.63 1.25
C ILE A 97 2.58 -12.57 -0.23
N MET A 98 3.49 -12.83 -1.17
CA MET A 98 3.20 -12.80 -2.62
C MET A 98 2.06 -13.72 -3.00
N ASP A 99 2.06 -14.95 -2.48
CA ASP A 99 1.02 -15.94 -2.78
C ASP A 99 -0.36 -15.51 -2.27
N CYS A 100 -0.43 -14.91 -1.08
CA CYS A 100 -1.65 -14.28 -0.57
C CYS A 100 -2.17 -13.19 -1.53
N PHE A 101 -1.29 -12.33 -2.05
CA PHE A 101 -1.67 -11.29 -3.02
C PHE A 101 -2.16 -11.87 -4.34
N ILE A 102 -1.47 -12.87 -4.86
CA ILE A 102 -1.86 -13.61 -6.07
C ILE A 102 -3.27 -14.19 -5.90
N LYS A 103 -3.54 -14.86 -4.77
CA LYS A 103 -4.87 -15.41 -4.44
C LYS A 103 -5.94 -14.33 -4.32
N THR A 104 -5.61 -13.18 -3.73
CA THR A 104 -6.49 -12.02 -3.68
C THR A 104 -6.89 -11.53 -5.07
N ILE A 105 -5.93 -11.44 -6.01
CA ILE A 105 -6.18 -10.98 -7.37
C ILE A 105 -7.05 -11.97 -8.15
N TYR A 106 -6.76 -13.28 -8.04
CA TYR A 106 -7.60 -14.32 -8.63
C TYR A 106 -9.04 -14.29 -8.10
N ASN A 107 -9.20 -14.07 -6.78
CA ASN A 107 -10.53 -13.95 -6.17
C ASN A 107 -11.33 -12.76 -6.71
N ASP A 108 -10.65 -11.67 -7.08
CA ASP A 108 -11.28 -10.47 -7.65
C ASP A 108 -11.45 -10.55 -9.18
N GLY A 109 -11.16 -11.71 -9.77
CA GLY A 109 -11.47 -12.06 -11.16
C GLY A 109 -10.38 -11.70 -12.18
N PHE A 110 -9.15 -11.45 -11.72
CA PHE A 110 -8.02 -11.15 -12.61
C PHE A 110 -7.00 -12.29 -12.61
N ASN A 111 -6.42 -12.57 -13.77
CA ASN A 111 -5.28 -13.47 -13.92
C ASN A 111 -3.96 -12.71 -13.74
N ILE A 112 -2.87 -13.44 -13.53
CA ILE A 112 -1.53 -12.87 -13.41
C ILE A 112 -0.59 -13.59 -14.37
N GLU A 113 0.17 -12.82 -15.14
CA GLU A 113 1.22 -13.34 -16.00
C GLU A 113 2.56 -12.68 -15.68
N PHE A 114 3.58 -13.51 -15.48
CA PHE A 114 4.97 -13.05 -15.46
C PHE A 114 5.58 -13.30 -16.84
N LYS A 115 6.02 -12.26 -17.55
CA LYS A 115 6.68 -12.38 -18.86
C LYS A 115 7.83 -11.40 -19.06
N GLU A 116 8.65 -11.67 -20.07
CA GLU A 116 9.65 -10.70 -20.52
C GLU A 116 8.93 -9.50 -21.14
N LEU A 117 9.30 -8.29 -20.73
CA LEU A 117 8.77 -7.04 -21.28
C LEU A 117 9.94 -6.22 -21.82
N GLU A 118 9.76 -5.68 -23.03
CA GLU A 118 10.71 -4.78 -23.66
C GLU A 118 10.48 -3.33 -23.21
N GLY A 119 11.53 -2.51 -23.33
CA GLY A 119 11.52 -1.15 -22.81
C GLY A 119 11.55 -1.10 -21.28
N GLY A 120 11.55 0.10 -20.71
CA GLY A 120 11.56 0.30 -19.25
C GLY A 120 10.26 -0.10 -18.54
N ILE A 121 9.34 -0.79 -19.22
CA ILE A 121 8.04 -1.19 -18.70
C ILE A 121 8.23 -2.32 -17.68
N LYS A 122 7.62 -2.16 -16.50
CA LYS A 122 7.70 -3.15 -15.42
C LYS A 122 6.44 -4.00 -15.28
N GLY A 123 5.30 -3.52 -15.75
CA GLY A 123 4.02 -4.21 -15.74
C GLY A 123 2.97 -3.42 -16.49
N TYR A 124 1.79 -4.02 -16.65
CA TYR A 124 0.58 -3.35 -17.12
C TYR A 124 -0.67 -4.18 -16.77
N CYS A 125 -1.81 -3.52 -16.62
CA CYS A 125 -3.13 -4.14 -16.51
C CYS A 125 -3.83 -4.23 -17.87
N ASP A 126 -4.11 -5.44 -18.34
CA ASP A 126 -4.98 -5.70 -19.49
C ASP A 126 -6.42 -5.86 -19.02
N HIS A 127 -7.19 -4.78 -19.12
CA HIS A 127 -8.61 -4.78 -18.74
C HIS A 127 -9.44 -5.73 -19.60
N SER A 128 -9.13 -5.87 -20.90
CA SER A 128 -9.94 -6.68 -21.83
C SER A 128 -9.84 -8.17 -21.50
N ASN A 129 -8.62 -8.62 -21.22
CA ASN A 129 -8.35 -10.02 -20.87
C ASN A 129 -8.36 -10.29 -19.37
N HIS A 130 -8.73 -9.29 -18.56
CA HIS A 130 -8.71 -9.37 -17.10
C HIS A 130 -7.39 -9.94 -16.58
N THR A 131 -6.27 -9.44 -17.07
CA THR A 131 -4.94 -10.00 -16.80
C THR A 131 -3.96 -8.91 -16.36
N ILE A 132 -3.34 -9.10 -15.21
CA ILE A 132 -2.24 -8.28 -14.72
C ILE A 132 -0.93 -8.90 -15.20
N VAL A 133 -0.13 -8.12 -15.89
CA VAL A 133 1.17 -8.53 -16.38
C VAL A 133 2.27 -7.88 -15.55
N VAL A 134 3.22 -8.67 -15.09
CA VAL A 134 4.42 -8.20 -14.40
C VAL A 134 5.68 -8.71 -15.12
N ARG A 135 6.70 -7.86 -15.23
CA ARG A 135 7.97 -8.21 -15.86
C ARG A 135 8.72 -9.26 -15.04
N LYS A 136 9.31 -10.24 -15.72
CA LYS A 136 10.24 -11.22 -15.12
C LYS A 136 11.57 -10.57 -14.73
N GLY A 137 12.22 -11.15 -13.71
CA GLY A 137 13.56 -10.73 -13.27
C GLY A 137 13.60 -9.48 -12.40
N LEU A 138 12.44 -8.94 -12.00
CA LEU A 138 12.38 -7.92 -10.95
C LEU A 138 12.67 -8.56 -9.58
N GLY A 139 13.37 -7.84 -8.70
CA GLY A 139 13.49 -8.25 -7.30
C GLY A 139 12.10 -8.33 -6.63
N SER A 140 11.93 -9.21 -5.64
CA SER A 140 10.61 -9.54 -5.09
C SER A 140 9.84 -8.32 -4.55
N LEU A 141 10.55 -7.33 -4.01
CA LEU A 141 9.95 -6.08 -3.55
C LEU A 141 9.40 -5.21 -4.69
N MET A 142 10.17 -5.08 -5.79
CA MET A 142 9.74 -4.35 -6.98
C MET A 142 8.60 -5.09 -7.68
N GLN A 143 8.69 -6.41 -7.77
CA GLN A 143 7.63 -7.26 -8.33
C GLN A 143 6.32 -7.08 -7.57
N MET A 144 6.36 -7.09 -6.24
CA MET A 144 5.19 -6.84 -5.40
C MET A 144 4.64 -5.42 -5.62
N LYS A 145 5.50 -4.41 -5.68
CA LYS A 145 5.07 -3.03 -5.95
C LYS A 145 4.30 -2.93 -7.25
N VAL A 146 4.88 -3.45 -8.34
CA VAL A 146 4.26 -3.44 -9.66
C VAL A 146 2.93 -4.19 -9.61
N LEU A 147 2.90 -5.36 -8.97
CA LEU A 147 1.69 -6.14 -8.83
C LEU A 147 0.57 -5.36 -8.12
N ILE A 148 0.88 -4.66 -7.02
CA ILE A 148 -0.10 -3.84 -6.30
C ILE A 148 -0.56 -2.65 -7.16
N HIS A 149 0.36 -1.99 -7.88
CA HIS A 149 0.04 -0.87 -8.79
C HIS A 149 -0.91 -1.31 -9.89
N GLU A 150 -0.58 -2.38 -10.61
CA GLU A 150 -1.44 -2.90 -11.68
C GLU A 150 -2.78 -3.43 -11.13
N TYR A 151 -2.79 -3.97 -9.91
CA TYR A 151 -4.02 -4.37 -9.26
C TYR A 151 -4.89 -3.16 -8.85
N ALA A 152 -4.27 -2.04 -8.47
CA ALA A 152 -4.99 -0.79 -8.25
C ALA A 152 -5.69 -0.33 -9.54
N HIS A 153 -4.99 -0.35 -10.68
CA HIS A 153 -5.62 -0.10 -11.98
C HIS A 153 -6.77 -1.07 -12.26
N ALA A 154 -6.54 -2.37 -12.11
CA ALA A 154 -7.53 -3.42 -12.33
C ALA A 154 -8.82 -3.21 -11.54
N LEU A 155 -8.74 -2.66 -10.33
CA LEU A 155 -9.92 -2.42 -9.50
C LEU A 155 -10.53 -1.02 -9.68
N ALA A 156 -9.69 0.02 -9.68
CA ALA A 156 -10.15 1.41 -9.65
C ALA A 156 -10.62 1.90 -11.02
N HIS A 157 -10.00 1.41 -12.11
CA HIS A 157 -10.20 1.97 -13.45
C HIS A 157 -10.84 1.00 -14.43
N LYS A 158 -11.67 0.06 -13.94
CA LYS A 158 -12.43 -0.87 -14.81
C LYS A 158 -13.26 -0.16 -15.88
N HIS A 159 -13.75 1.03 -15.60
CA HIS A 159 -14.53 1.84 -16.55
C HIS A 159 -13.73 2.27 -17.79
N LEU A 160 -12.39 2.15 -17.77
CA LEU A 160 -11.52 2.43 -18.91
C LEU A 160 -11.41 1.24 -19.88
N GLU A 161 -12.05 0.11 -19.58
CA GLU A 161 -12.16 -1.01 -20.51
C GLU A 161 -12.81 -0.53 -21.82
N ASN A 162 -12.03 -0.53 -22.91
CA ASN A 162 -12.37 0.02 -24.24
C ASN A 162 -12.49 1.55 -24.35
N ASN A 163 -12.11 2.31 -23.33
CA ASN A 163 -12.11 3.77 -23.36
C ASN A 163 -10.70 4.37 -23.30
N ASN A 164 -9.88 4.01 -24.29
CA ASN A 164 -8.50 4.49 -24.39
C ASN A 164 -8.40 6.02 -24.47
N ARG A 165 -9.42 6.70 -25.00
CA ARG A 165 -9.41 8.16 -25.11
C ARG A 165 -9.44 8.83 -23.74
N ASP A 166 -10.34 8.39 -22.88
CA ASP A 166 -10.47 8.91 -21.50
C ASP A 166 -9.19 8.65 -20.70
N TYR A 167 -8.59 7.46 -20.85
CA TYR A 167 -7.29 7.17 -20.26
C TYR A 167 -6.20 8.15 -20.74
N GLN A 168 -6.12 8.46 -22.03
CA GLN A 168 -5.09 9.38 -22.54
C GLN A 168 -5.33 10.82 -22.08
N GLU A 169 -6.58 11.27 -22.03
CA GLU A 169 -6.95 12.62 -21.59
C GLU A 169 -6.70 12.82 -20.08
N HIS A 170 -6.88 11.78 -19.27
CA HIS A 170 -6.77 11.83 -17.81
C HIS A 170 -5.66 10.95 -17.21
N ARG A 171 -4.68 10.55 -18.04
CA ARG A 171 -3.61 9.61 -17.64
C ARG A 171 -2.94 9.96 -16.32
N ASN A 172 -2.58 11.24 -16.16
CA ASN A 172 -1.89 11.71 -14.96
C ASN A 172 -2.73 11.51 -13.69
N GLN A 173 -4.06 11.60 -13.76
CA GLN A 173 -4.93 11.31 -12.63
C GLN A 173 -4.90 9.82 -12.29
N TYR A 174 -5.16 8.96 -13.27
CA TYR A 174 -5.22 7.50 -13.04
C TYR A 174 -3.90 6.92 -12.54
N GLU A 175 -2.77 7.33 -13.10
CA GLU A 175 -1.44 6.91 -12.62
C GLU A 175 -1.19 7.42 -11.20
N THR A 176 -1.61 8.64 -10.89
CA THR A 176 -1.49 9.21 -9.54
C THR A 176 -2.35 8.46 -8.52
N GLU A 177 -3.58 8.10 -8.88
CA GLU A 177 -4.47 7.30 -8.04
C GLU A 177 -3.90 5.90 -7.80
N ALA A 178 -3.46 5.21 -8.86
CA ALA A 178 -2.89 3.86 -8.76
C ALA A 178 -1.60 3.81 -7.94
N GLU A 179 -0.68 4.75 -8.18
CA GLU A 179 0.56 4.85 -7.40
C GLU A 179 0.27 5.19 -5.93
N SER A 180 -0.71 6.05 -5.67
CA SER A 180 -1.13 6.39 -4.29
C SER A 180 -1.74 5.19 -3.57
N ILE A 181 -2.58 4.40 -4.25
CA ILE A 181 -3.13 3.16 -3.71
C ILE A 181 -2.00 2.16 -3.43
N ALA A 182 -1.09 1.98 -4.38
CA ALA A 182 0.06 1.08 -4.22
C ALA A 182 0.94 1.45 -3.04
N TYR A 183 1.17 2.74 -2.84
CA TYR A 183 1.90 3.26 -1.69
C TYR A 183 1.17 2.96 -0.36
N VAL A 184 -0.13 3.25 -0.27
CA VAL A 184 -0.93 3.02 0.94
C VAL A 184 -0.91 1.53 1.32
N VAL A 185 -1.11 0.65 0.34
CA VAL A 185 -1.10 -0.80 0.52
C VAL A 185 0.29 -1.30 0.90
N SER A 186 1.36 -0.87 0.20
CA SER A 186 2.74 -1.27 0.53
C SER A 186 3.13 -0.86 1.95
N LYS A 187 2.76 0.37 2.35
CA LYS A 187 2.97 0.88 3.70
C LYS A 187 2.22 0.05 4.75
N TYR A 188 0.98 -0.35 4.46
CA TYR A 188 0.21 -1.24 5.35
C TYR A 188 0.90 -2.60 5.55
N LEU A 189 1.52 -3.13 4.49
CA LEU A 189 2.20 -4.43 4.50
C LEU A 189 3.60 -4.37 5.13
N ASN A 190 4.05 -3.18 5.56
CA ASN A 190 5.41 -2.89 6.02
C ASN A 190 6.48 -3.21 4.96
N MET A 191 6.15 -3.00 3.69
CA MET A 191 7.07 -3.12 2.57
C MET A 191 7.57 -1.74 2.21
N ASN A 192 8.86 -1.48 2.41
CA ASN A 192 9.38 -0.14 2.16
C ASN A 192 10.82 -0.18 1.64
N PRO A 193 11.03 -0.04 0.31
CA PRO A 193 12.30 0.45 -0.20
C PRO A 193 12.15 1.98 -0.37
N SER A 194 12.65 2.76 0.58
CA SER A 194 12.95 4.20 0.42
C SER A 194 11.97 5.05 -0.42
N ASP A 195 11.12 5.81 0.28
CA ASP A 195 10.55 7.10 -0.14
C ASP A 195 10.18 7.25 -1.63
N TYR A 196 9.15 6.52 -2.07
CA TYR A 196 8.47 6.89 -3.31
C TYR A 196 7.80 8.25 -3.16
N SER A 197 8.14 9.15 -4.08
CA SER A 197 7.73 10.54 -4.21
C SER A 197 6.21 10.71 -4.16
N LEU A 198 5.70 10.95 -2.96
CA LEU A 198 4.34 11.43 -2.69
C LEU A 198 4.03 12.79 -3.34
N SER A 199 5.02 13.44 -3.96
CA SER A 199 4.91 14.74 -4.63
C SER A 199 3.93 14.72 -5.81
N TYR A 200 3.65 13.56 -6.42
CA TYR A 200 2.76 13.48 -7.58
C TYR A 200 1.31 13.83 -7.25
N LEU A 201 0.79 13.40 -6.09
CA LEU A 201 -0.60 13.65 -5.73
C LEU A 201 -0.89 15.14 -5.54
N TYR A 202 0.04 15.88 -4.93
CA TYR A 202 -0.10 17.32 -4.79
C TYR A 202 0.18 18.06 -6.10
N ALA A 203 1.22 17.65 -6.84
CA ALA A 203 1.54 18.26 -8.14
C ALA A 203 0.36 18.13 -9.11
N TRP A 204 -0.26 16.95 -9.16
CA TRP A 204 -1.49 16.72 -9.92
C TRP A 204 -2.65 17.59 -9.42
N SER A 205 -2.83 17.73 -8.10
CA SER A 205 -3.96 18.49 -7.53
C SER A 205 -3.87 20.02 -7.68
N LYS A 206 -2.69 20.57 -7.99
CA LYS A 206 -2.41 22.02 -7.85
C LYS A 206 -3.32 22.93 -8.67
N GLU A 207 -3.78 22.44 -9.82
CA GLU A 207 -4.62 23.18 -10.77
C GLU A 207 -6.03 22.58 -10.89
N LYS A 208 -6.38 21.66 -9.99
CA LYS A 208 -7.66 20.95 -10.00
C LYS A 208 -8.66 21.59 -9.06
N ASP A 209 -9.93 21.45 -9.40
CA ASP A 209 -10.98 21.87 -8.49
C ASP A 209 -11.05 20.93 -7.28
N PHE A 210 -11.67 21.40 -6.19
CA PHE A 210 -11.77 20.62 -4.96
C PHE A 210 -12.52 19.30 -5.15
N LYS A 211 -13.49 19.25 -6.07
CA LYS A 211 -14.31 18.07 -6.30
C LYS A 211 -13.50 16.97 -7.00
N GLU A 212 -12.70 17.30 -8.01
CA GLU A 212 -11.80 16.36 -8.67
C GLU A 212 -10.81 15.75 -7.67
N ILE A 213 -10.28 16.58 -6.77
CA ILE A 213 -9.35 16.14 -5.72
C ILE A 213 -10.08 15.22 -4.73
N ASP A 214 -11.26 15.60 -4.26
CA ASP A 214 -12.06 14.80 -3.31
C ASP A 214 -12.47 13.45 -3.92
N ASP A 215 -12.91 13.44 -5.18
CA ASP A 215 -13.25 12.22 -5.91
C ASP A 215 -12.04 11.27 -6.00
N SER A 216 -10.87 11.80 -6.32
CA SER A 216 -9.63 11.00 -6.42
C SER A 216 -9.17 10.49 -5.05
N LEU A 217 -9.26 11.30 -3.99
CA LEU A 217 -8.97 10.88 -2.62
C LEU A 217 -9.93 9.77 -2.16
N ASN A 218 -11.22 9.89 -2.50
CA ASN A 218 -12.21 8.86 -2.22
C ASN A 218 -11.88 7.55 -2.95
N THR A 219 -11.50 7.61 -4.23
CA THR A 219 -10.98 6.46 -4.99
C THR A 219 -9.81 5.82 -4.26
N ILE A 220 -8.78 6.61 -3.91
CA ILE A 220 -7.58 6.10 -3.23
C ILE A 220 -7.94 5.43 -1.91
N VAL A 221 -8.73 6.07 -1.05
CA VAL A 221 -9.15 5.51 0.25
C VAL A 221 -9.92 4.21 0.08
N ASN A 222 -10.90 4.18 -0.82
CA ASN A 222 -11.82 3.06 -0.96
C ASN A 222 -11.12 1.84 -1.56
N TYR A 223 -10.32 2.03 -2.60
CA TYR A 223 -9.61 0.92 -3.23
C TYR A 223 -8.43 0.44 -2.41
N SER A 224 -7.73 1.32 -1.68
CA SER A 224 -6.73 0.88 -0.69
C SER A 224 -7.37 -0.01 0.38
N LYS A 225 -8.49 0.40 0.96
CA LYS A 225 -9.24 -0.41 1.94
C LYS A 225 -9.70 -1.74 1.34
N LYS A 226 -10.19 -1.72 0.09
CA LYS A 226 -10.65 -2.93 -0.60
C LYS A 226 -9.51 -3.94 -0.77
N ILE A 227 -8.37 -3.49 -1.29
CA ILE A 227 -7.19 -4.35 -1.49
C ILE A 227 -6.71 -4.91 -0.14
N ILE A 228 -6.55 -4.06 0.88
CA ILE A 228 -6.13 -4.48 2.22
C ILE A 228 -7.09 -5.53 2.80
N ASN A 229 -8.40 -5.27 2.77
CA ASN A 229 -9.40 -6.20 3.32
C ASN A 229 -9.43 -7.53 2.56
N ASN A 230 -9.24 -7.51 1.23
CA ASN A 230 -9.21 -8.72 0.43
C ASN A 230 -7.92 -9.52 0.66
N PHE A 231 -6.79 -8.84 0.84
CA PHE A 231 -5.53 -9.45 1.25
C PHE A 231 -5.65 -10.13 2.63
N GLU A 232 -6.20 -9.42 3.63
CA GLU A 232 -6.37 -9.94 4.99
C GLU A 232 -7.13 -11.27 5.02
N LYS A 233 -8.16 -11.45 4.17
CA LYS A 233 -8.91 -12.72 4.10
C LYS A 233 -8.03 -13.93 3.79
N PHE A 234 -7.03 -13.78 2.93
CA PHE A 234 -6.12 -14.87 2.56
C PHE A 234 -4.96 -14.95 3.55
N TYR A 235 -4.42 -13.81 3.96
CA TYR A 235 -3.36 -13.74 4.95
C TYR A 235 -3.78 -14.38 6.29
N ASP A 236 -4.98 -14.08 6.79
CA ASP A 236 -5.48 -14.68 8.04
C ASP A 236 -5.77 -16.17 7.90
N ARG A 237 -6.17 -16.65 6.72
CA ARG A 237 -6.34 -18.09 6.48
C ARG A 237 -4.99 -18.81 6.47
N GLU A 238 -3.99 -18.23 5.83
CA GLU A 238 -2.69 -18.87 5.66
C GLU A 238 -1.76 -18.71 6.86
N TYR A 239 -1.82 -17.57 7.54
CA TYR A 239 -0.92 -17.22 8.64
C TYR A 239 -1.65 -17.08 9.99
N GLY A 240 -2.96 -16.81 9.99
CA GLY A 240 -3.77 -16.78 11.22
C GLY A 240 -4.03 -18.17 11.81
N LEU A 241 -4.06 -19.22 10.99
CA LEU A 241 -4.06 -20.61 11.49
C LEU A 241 -2.70 -21.05 12.06
N TYR A 242 -1.60 -20.36 11.71
CA TYR A 242 -0.25 -20.66 12.21
C TYR A 242 0.15 -19.82 13.43
N SER A 243 -0.47 -18.65 13.64
CA SER A 243 -0.26 -17.87 14.87
C SER A 243 -0.90 -18.50 16.10
N GLU A 244 -2.01 -19.24 15.92
CA GLU A 244 -2.63 -20.03 17.01
C GLU A 244 -1.90 -21.35 17.30
N LYS A 245 -1.08 -21.87 16.37
CA LYS A 245 -0.30 -23.11 16.58
C LYS A 245 1.12 -22.88 17.11
N ASN A 246 1.73 -21.72 16.89
CA ASN A 246 3.10 -21.45 17.33
C ASN A 246 3.23 -20.86 18.75
N SER A 247 2.12 -20.59 19.44
CA SER A 247 2.11 -20.22 20.87
C SER A 247 1.89 -21.41 21.82
N LEU A 248 1.71 -22.63 21.29
CA LEU A 248 1.47 -23.85 22.06
C LEU A 248 2.64 -24.86 22.07
N ASN A 249 3.75 -24.59 21.35
CA ASN A 249 4.88 -25.52 21.23
C ASN A 249 6.24 -24.94 21.66
N CYS A 250 6.25 -24.12 22.71
CA CYS A 250 7.46 -23.88 23.51
C CYS A 250 7.13 -24.16 24.99
N MET A 251 7.02 -25.45 25.32
CA MET A 251 7.30 -25.98 26.67
C MET A 251 8.54 -26.86 26.57
#